data_AF-A0A2U2MXH5-F1
#
_entry.id   AF-A0A2U2MXH5-F1
#
_cell.length_a   1.000
_cell.length_b   1.000
_cell.length_c   1.000
_cell.angle_alpha   90.00
_cell.angle_beta   90.00
_cell.angle_gamma   90.00
#
_symmetry.space_group_name_H-M   'P 1'
#
loop_
_entity.id
_entity.type
_entity.pdbx_description
1 polymer ?
#
loop_
_entity_poly.entity_id
_entity_poly.type
_entity_poly.pdbx_seq_one_letter_code
_entity_poly.pdbx_strand_id
1 'polypeptide(L)'
;MNFLAHLHVAAGSEHLLAGAVLADFVKGRLPGGLPPALAAGVELHRRVDSFTDRHPLARRSRRRLPAANRRAAGIAIDIVYDHFLARHWRRFADEPLPAFAARCYACLEAHAPAVPDALPLIRAMRAGDWLCGYRELAAAQRALARTARRLRRPDLLAGAPEALAREQAGLETDFLAFYPELQRFVHGERQRLGVPVDQSACLTDSRRPDPAGR
;
A
#
# COMPACT_ATOMS: atom_id res chain seq x y z
N MET A 1 -0.34 -0.52 8.42
CA MET A 1 -0.19 -1.11 7.08
C MET A 1 -0.99 -0.31 6.07
N ASN A 2 -0.33 0.06 4.99
CA ASN A 2 -0.77 0.91 3.89
C ASN A 2 -0.93 0.03 2.63
N PHE A 3 -1.94 -0.85 2.62
CA PHE A 3 -2.10 -1.91 1.62
C PHE A 3 -2.09 -1.39 0.19
N LEU A 4 -2.86 -0.34 -0.11
CA LEU A 4 -3.03 0.14 -1.48
C LEU A 4 -1.71 0.69 -2.03
N ALA A 5 -0.97 1.47 -1.25
CA ALA A 5 0.30 1.99 -1.74
C ALA A 5 1.34 0.89 -1.93
N HIS A 6 1.47 -0.06 -1.00
CA HIS A 6 2.42 -1.16 -1.13
C HIS A 6 2.15 -1.97 -2.39
N LEU A 7 0.88 -2.28 -2.65
CA LEU A 7 0.46 -2.95 -3.88
C LEU A 7 0.75 -2.08 -5.11
N HIS A 8 0.44 -0.79 -5.07
CA HIS A 8 0.62 0.12 -6.20
C HIS A 8 2.08 0.28 -6.59
N VAL A 9 2.98 0.52 -5.64
CA VAL A 9 4.41 0.72 -5.97
C VAL A 9 5.11 -0.59 -6.37
N ALA A 10 4.59 -1.74 -5.92
CA ALA A 10 5.03 -3.06 -6.34
C ALA A 10 4.44 -3.52 -7.69
N ALA A 11 3.51 -2.75 -8.29
CA ALA A 11 2.80 -3.13 -9.50
C ALA A 11 3.75 -3.35 -10.69
N GLY A 12 3.48 -4.36 -11.52
CA GLY A 12 4.32 -4.76 -12.67
C GLY A 12 5.18 -5.99 -12.43
N SER A 13 5.09 -6.61 -11.26
CA SER A 13 5.50 -8.00 -11.05
C SER A 13 4.53 -8.63 -10.07
N GLU A 14 3.90 -9.74 -10.46
CA GLU A 14 2.95 -10.45 -9.59
C GLU A 14 3.59 -10.89 -8.28
N HIS A 15 4.86 -11.29 -8.32
CA HIS A 15 5.60 -11.72 -7.13
C HIS A 15 5.91 -10.56 -6.17
N LEU A 16 6.27 -9.38 -6.71
CA LEU A 16 6.46 -8.19 -5.89
C LEU A 16 5.14 -7.75 -5.25
N LEU A 17 4.07 -7.75 -6.03
CA LEU A 17 2.72 -7.40 -5.60
C LEU A 17 2.22 -8.35 -4.51
N ALA A 18 2.35 -9.67 -4.71
CA ALA A 18 2.00 -10.65 -3.70
C ALA A 18 2.85 -10.47 -2.42
N GLY A 19 4.17 -10.38 -2.57
CA GLY A 19 5.08 -10.15 -1.45
C GLY A 19 4.77 -8.88 -0.66
N ALA A 20 4.19 -7.85 -1.29
CA ALA A 20 3.81 -6.59 -0.64
C ALA A 20 2.77 -6.75 0.48
N VAL A 21 1.94 -7.79 0.44
CA VAL A 21 0.96 -8.12 1.50
C VAL A 21 1.41 -9.31 2.34
N LEU A 22 2.03 -10.32 1.71
CA LEU A 22 2.52 -11.50 2.43
C LEU A 22 3.63 -11.15 3.44
N ALA A 23 4.36 -10.04 3.23
CA ALA A 23 5.40 -9.55 4.13
C ALA A 23 4.96 -9.41 5.59
N ASP A 24 3.71 -9.04 5.84
CA ASP A 24 3.15 -8.89 7.19
C ASP A 24 3.16 -10.20 7.99
N PHE A 25 3.14 -11.33 7.29
CA PHE A 25 3.13 -12.69 7.84
C PHE A 25 4.53 -13.32 7.85
N VAL A 26 5.52 -12.71 7.20
CA VAL A 26 6.87 -13.25 7.04
C VAL A 26 7.83 -12.52 7.97
N LYS A 27 8.27 -13.21 9.04
CA LYS A 27 9.21 -12.67 10.04
C LYS A 27 10.62 -13.22 9.84
N GLY A 28 11.62 -12.48 10.29
CA GLY A 28 13.02 -12.93 10.27
C GLY A 28 13.73 -12.75 8.92
N ARG A 29 14.86 -13.46 8.76
CA ARG A 29 15.75 -13.37 7.60
C ARG A 29 15.11 -14.02 6.37
N LEU A 30 15.27 -13.39 5.22
CA LEU A 30 14.86 -13.93 3.91
C LEU A 30 15.93 -14.90 3.38
N PRO A 31 15.56 -15.89 2.52
CA PRO A 31 14.23 -16.07 1.92
C PRO A 31 13.20 -16.73 2.84
N GLY A 32 13.60 -17.30 3.98
CA GLY A 32 12.66 -17.78 5.02
C GLY A 32 11.67 -18.84 4.55
N GLY A 33 12.03 -19.66 3.57
CA GLY A 33 11.16 -20.69 2.97
C GLY A 33 10.33 -20.20 1.77
N LEU A 34 10.41 -18.92 1.41
CA LEU A 34 9.73 -18.38 0.23
C LEU A 34 10.50 -18.66 -1.07
N PRO A 35 9.78 -18.81 -2.19
CA PRO A 35 10.37 -18.68 -3.52
C PRO A 35 11.15 -17.36 -3.65
N PRO A 36 12.31 -17.34 -4.32
CA PRO A 36 13.16 -16.14 -4.41
C PRO A 36 12.43 -14.88 -4.90
N ALA A 37 11.52 -15.02 -5.87
CA ALA A 37 10.75 -13.89 -6.38
C ALA A 37 9.75 -13.32 -5.35
N LEU A 38 9.11 -14.17 -4.54
CA LEU A 38 8.25 -13.72 -3.43
C LEU A 38 9.07 -13.11 -2.30
N ALA A 39 10.25 -13.68 -1.99
CA ALA A 39 11.18 -13.09 -1.03
C ALA A 39 11.61 -11.67 -1.45
N ALA A 40 11.81 -11.42 -2.75
CA ALA A 40 12.09 -10.08 -3.26
C ALA A 40 10.92 -9.11 -3.03
N GLY A 41 9.68 -9.57 -3.14
CA GLY A 41 8.50 -8.75 -2.80
C GLY A 41 8.43 -8.40 -1.30
N VAL A 42 8.76 -9.36 -0.43
CA VAL A 42 8.86 -9.12 1.02
C VAL A 42 9.99 -8.15 1.35
N GLU A 43 11.14 -8.30 0.69
CA GLU A 43 12.26 -7.36 0.82
C GLU A 43 11.85 -5.96 0.39
N LEU A 44 11.18 -5.81 -0.77
CA LEU A 44 10.70 -4.52 -1.26
C LEU A 44 9.75 -3.85 -0.26
N HIS A 45 8.79 -4.60 0.31
CA HIS A 45 7.90 -4.10 1.35
C HIS A 45 8.68 -3.50 2.53
N ARG A 46 9.66 -4.24 3.06
CA ARG A 46 10.49 -3.79 4.20
C ARG A 46 11.29 -2.53 3.88
N ARG A 47 11.77 -2.40 2.64
CA ARG A 47 12.47 -1.20 2.18
C ARG A 47 11.54 0.00 2.06
N VAL A 48 10.32 -0.20 1.55
CA VAL A 48 9.25 0.83 1.51
C VAL A 48 8.92 1.31 2.92
N ASP A 49 8.73 0.40 3.87
CA ASP A 49 8.48 0.74 5.28
C ASP A 49 9.61 1.56 5.86
N SER A 50 10.86 1.08 5.69
CA SER A 50 12.04 1.76 6.23
C SER A 50 12.22 3.16 5.64
N PHE A 51 12.00 3.32 4.33
CA PHE A 51 12.04 4.62 3.66
C PHE A 51 10.95 5.55 4.21
N THR A 52 9.71 5.06 4.29
CA THR A 52 8.56 5.82 4.79
C THR A 52 8.75 6.25 6.24
N ASP A 53 9.21 5.35 7.11
CA ASP A 53 9.46 5.63 8.53
C ASP A 53 10.48 6.73 8.77
N ARG A 54 11.50 6.79 7.91
CA ARG A 54 12.60 7.76 8.02
C ARG A 54 12.30 9.07 7.28
N HIS A 55 11.32 9.09 6.38
CA HIS A 55 11.04 10.23 5.53
C HIS A 55 10.62 11.48 6.33
N PRO A 56 11.21 12.66 6.08
CA PRO A 56 10.86 13.90 6.80
C PRO A 56 9.36 14.23 6.74
N LEU A 57 8.72 14.03 5.58
CA LEU A 57 7.29 14.28 5.38
C LEU A 57 6.40 13.31 6.17
N ALA A 58 6.70 12.00 6.16
CA ALA A 58 5.95 11.03 6.95
C ALA A 58 6.12 11.28 8.47
N ARG A 59 7.34 11.65 8.90
CA ARG A 59 7.59 12.08 10.29
C ARG A 59 6.84 13.36 10.64
N ARG A 60 6.67 14.29 9.69
CA ARG A 60 5.85 15.51 9.86
C ARG A 60 4.39 15.14 10.05
N SER A 61 3.82 14.29 9.19
CA SER A 61 2.47 13.77 9.32
C SER A 61 2.21 13.12 10.69
N ARG A 62 3.12 12.27 11.16
CA ARG A 62 3.03 11.65 12.50
C ARG A 62 3.02 12.67 13.64
N ARG A 63 3.73 13.80 13.49
CA ARG A 63 3.80 14.87 14.50
C ARG A 63 2.55 15.77 14.52
N ARG A 64 1.70 15.72 13.49
CA ARG A 64 0.40 16.40 13.47
C ARG A 64 -0.60 15.76 14.43
N LEU A 65 -0.42 14.47 14.73
CA LEU A 65 -1.25 13.77 15.71
C LEU A 65 -0.86 14.14 17.15
N PRO A 66 -1.83 14.15 18.09
CA PRO A 66 -1.57 14.42 19.50
C PRO A 66 -0.48 13.52 20.09
N ALA A 67 0.21 14.02 21.12
CA ALA A 67 1.29 13.30 21.78
C ALA A 67 0.86 11.90 22.28
N ALA A 68 -0.39 11.78 22.76
CA ALA A 68 -0.99 10.53 23.19
C ALA A 68 -1.01 9.44 22.10
N ASN A 69 -1.12 9.84 20.82
CA ASN A 69 -1.18 8.92 19.69
C ASN A 69 0.19 8.55 19.11
N ARG A 70 1.29 9.19 19.52
CA ARG A 70 2.61 9.05 18.86
C ARG A 70 3.09 7.61 18.69
N ARG A 71 2.80 6.72 19.66
CA ARG A 71 3.17 5.29 19.60
C ARG A 71 2.40 4.51 18.53
N ALA A 72 1.19 4.95 18.19
CA ALA A 72 0.33 4.34 17.16
C ALA A 72 0.15 5.23 15.92
N ALA A 73 0.81 6.39 15.88
CA ALA A 73 0.66 7.39 14.82
C ALA A 73 1.00 6.81 13.45
N GLY A 74 2.01 5.92 13.37
CA GLY A 74 2.33 5.22 12.12
C GLY A 74 1.12 4.52 11.51
N ILE A 75 0.36 3.77 12.31
CA ILE A 75 -0.85 3.05 11.87
C ILE A 75 -1.90 4.02 11.31
N ALA A 76 -2.12 5.13 11.99
CA ALA A 76 -3.08 6.15 11.57
C ALA A 76 -2.64 6.80 10.24
N ILE A 77 -1.35 7.16 10.13
CA ILE A 77 -0.80 7.75 8.91
C ILE A 77 -0.86 6.77 7.73
N ASP A 78 -0.54 5.49 7.94
CA ASP A 78 -0.66 4.46 6.91
C ASP A 78 -2.07 4.38 6.33
N ILE A 79 -3.09 4.34 7.19
CA ILE A 79 -4.48 4.23 6.73
C ILE A 79 -4.92 5.49 5.98
N VAL A 80 -4.49 6.66 6.45
CA VAL A 80 -4.83 7.94 5.81
C VAL A 80 -4.06 8.15 4.50
N TYR A 81 -2.84 7.64 4.37
CA TYR A 81 -2.11 7.69 3.12
C TYR A 81 -2.75 6.81 2.04
N ASP A 82 -3.29 5.65 2.40
CA ASP A 82 -4.09 4.83 1.47
C ASP A 82 -5.36 5.57 1.06
N HIS A 83 -6.00 6.28 1.99
CA HIS A 83 -7.15 7.12 1.67
C HIS A 83 -6.79 8.21 0.65
N PHE A 84 -5.72 8.96 0.86
CA PHE A 84 -5.31 9.99 -0.09
C PHE A 84 -4.87 9.41 -1.43
N LEU A 85 -4.20 8.26 -1.45
CA LEU A 85 -3.85 7.57 -2.68
C LEU A 85 -5.11 7.18 -3.46
N ALA A 86 -6.10 6.58 -2.79
CA ALA A 86 -7.35 6.19 -3.41
C ALA A 86 -8.15 7.41 -3.92
N ARG A 87 -8.18 8.49 -3.13
CA ARG A 87 -8.85 9.76 -3.48
C ARG A 87 -8.20 10.43 -4.69
N HIS A 88 -6.87 10.43 -4.77
CA HIS A 88 -6.09 11.07 -5.83
C HIS A 88 -5.59 10.08 -6.89
N TRP A 89 -6.23 8.93 -7.01
CA TRP A 89 -5.72 7.80 -7.78
C TRP A 89 -5.29 8.16 -9.21
N ARG A 90 -6.10 8.95 -9.92
CA ARG A 90 -5.84 9.41 -11.29
C ARG A 90 -4.58 10.26 -11.46
N ARG A 91 -4.00 10.79 -10.37
CA ARG A 91 -2.73 11.51 -10.39
C ARG A 91 -1.52 10.56 -10.41
N PHE A 92 -1.69 9.34 -9.92
CA PHE A 92 -0.59 8.41 -9.66
C PHE A 92 -0.63 7.14 -10.50
N ALA A 93 -1.78 6.83 -11.11
CA ALA A 93 -1.99 5.68 -11.98
C ALA A 93 -2.98 5.99 -13.12
N ASP A 94 -2.67 5.49 -14.32
CA ASP A 94 -3.53 5.62 -15.49
C ASP A 94 -4.70 4.63 -15.48
N GLU A 95 -4.46 3.42 -14.97
CA GLU A 95 -5.47 2.38 -14.80
C GLU A 95 -6.55 2.81 -13.78
N PRO A 96 -7.84 2.50 -13.96
CA PRO A 96 -8.87 2.73 -12.94
C PRO A 96 -8.64 1.90 -11.65
N LEU A 97 -8.84 2.52 -10.47
CA LEU A 97 -8.66 1.85 -9.17
C LEU A 97 -9.43 0.51 -9.04
N PRO A 98 -10.70 0.38 -9.50
CA PRO A 98 -11.40 -0.90 -9.43
C PRO A 98 -10.74 -2.03 -10.25
N ALA A 99 -10.18 -1.70 -11.42
CA ALA A 99 -9.47 -2.67 -12.25
C ALA A 99 -8.15 -3.10 -11.59
N PHE A 100 -7.41 -2.12 -11.06
CA PHE A 100 -6.20 -2.38 -10.28
C PHE A 100 -6.48 -3.28 -9.07
N ALA A 101 -7.50 -2.94 -8.26
CA ALA A 101 -7.90 -3.69 -7.07
C ALA A 101 -8.29 -5.14 -7.40
N ALA A 102 -9.09 -5.35 -8.46
CA ALA A 102 -9.47 -6.69 -8.90
C ALA A 102 -8.25 -7.54 -9.27
N ARG A 103 -7.29 -6.97 -10.00
CA ARG A 103 -6.02 -7.64 -10.34
C ARG A 103 -5.21 -7.96 -9.09
N CYS A 104 -5.12 -7.04 -8.13
CA CYS A 104 -4.43 -7.29 -6.87
C CYS A 104 -5.05 -8.46 -6.11
N TYR A 105 -6.37 -8.52 -5.98
CA TYR A 105 -7.03 -9.60 -5.25
C TYR A 105 -6.80 -10.97 -5.91
N ALA A 106 -6.88 -11.04 -7.24
CA ALA A 106 -6.60 -12.27 -7.97
C ALA A 106 -5.14 -12.74 -7.77
N CYS A 107 -4.18 -11.83 -7.90
CA CYS A 107 -2.76 -12.12 -7.71
C CYS A 107 -2.46 -12.58 -6.27
N LEU A 108 -3.05 -11.92 -5.26
CA LEU A 108 -2.88 -12.29 -3.86
C LEU A 108 -3.42 -13.68 -3.57
N GLU A 109 -4.59 -14.04 -4.08
CA GLU A 109 -5.15 -15.38 -3.90
C GLU A 109 -4.31 -16.46 -4.59
N ALA A 110 -3.80 -16.19 -5.80
CA ALA A 110 -2.94 -17.12 -6.52
C ALA A 110 -1.64 -17.44 -5.77
N HIS A 111 -1.10 -16.47 -5.04
CA HIS A 111 0.17 -16.61 -4.31
C HIS A 111 -0.01 -16.90 -2.81
N ALA A 112 -1.24 -16.84 -2.28
CA ALA A 112 -1.55 -17.16 -0.88
C ALA A 112 -1.03 -18.53 -0.40
N PRO A 113 -0.96 -19.61 -1.21
CA PRO A 113 -0.43 -20.89 -0.75
C PRO A 113 1.02 -20.84 -0.25
N ALA A 114 1.83 -19.85 -0.67
CA ALA A 114 3.20 -19.68 -0.18
C ALA A 114 3.25 -19.22 1.29
N VAL A 115 2.19 -18.56 1.77
CA VAL A 115 2.03 -18.12 3.16
C VAL A 115 0.56 -18.30 3.59
N PRO A 116 0.14 -19.54 3.93
CA PRO A 116 -1.27 -19.88 4.14
C PRO A 116 -1.98 -19.02 5.20
N ASP A 117 -1.24 -18.55 6.22
CA ASP A 117 -1.74 -17.68 7.29
C ASP A 117 -2.28 -16.34 6.77
N ALA A 118 -1.87 -15.90 5.57
CA ALA A 118 -2.35 -14.67 4.94
C ALA A 118 -3.74 -14.83 4.30
N LEU A 119 -4.17 -16.05 3.99
CA LEU A 119 -5.39 -16.31 3.22
C LEU A 119 -6.67 -15.73 3.86
N PRO A 120 -6.90 -15.82 5.18
CA PRO A 120 -8.08 -15.20 5.81
C PRO A 120 -8.10 -13.67 5.64
N LEU A 121 -6.94 -13.02 5.71
CA LEU A 121 -6.84 -11.57 5.48
C LEU A 121 -7.17 -11.24 4.02
N ILE A 122 -6.56 -11.95 3.07
CA ILE A 122 -6.76 -11.72 1.63
C ILE A 122 -8.25 -11.87 1.26
N ARG A 123 -8.90 -12.93 1.74
CA ARG A 123 -10.35 -13.14 1.52
C ARG A 123 -11.19 -12.03 2.12
N ALA A 124 -10.87 -11.57 3.33
CA ALA A 124 -11.58 -10.45 3.96
C ALA A 124 -11.36 -9.12 3.21
N MET A 125 -10.16 -8.89 2.69
CA MET A 125 -9.83 -7.72 1.87
C MET A 125 -10.66 -7.69 0.59
N ARG A 126 -10.74 -8.83 -0.13
CA ARG A 126 -11.51 -8.96 -1.37
C ARG A 126 -13.02 -8.85 -1.12
N ALA A 127 -13.54 -9.57 -0.12
CA ALA A 127 -14.97 -9.58 0.18
C ALA A 127 -15.50 -8.19 0.59
N GLY A 128 -14.66 -7.37 1.22
CA GLY A 128 -15.01 -6.01 1.62
C GLY A 128 -14.49 -4.90 0.68
N ASP A 129 -13.89 -5.25 -0.45
CA ASP A 129 -13.24 -4.34 -1.40
C ASP A 129 -12.45 -3.21 -0.72
N TRP A 130 -11.54 -3.59 0.18
CA TRP A 130 -10.83 -2.61 1.02
C TRP A 130 -10.05 -1.59 0.19
N LEU A 131 -9.50 -1.99 -0.95
CA LEU A 131 -8.65 -1.14 -1.79
C LEU A 131 -9.44 0.00 -2.42
N CYS A 132 -10.63 -0.28 -2.99
CA CYS A 132 -11.51 0.79 -3.46
C CYS A 132 -12.16 1.53 -2.29
N GLY A 133 -12.46 0.83 -1.20
CA GLY A 133 -13.07 1.38 0.00
C GLY A 133 -12.28 2.54 0.59
N TYR A 134 -10.95 2.57 0.45
CA TYR A 134 -10.11 3.68 0.91
C TYR A 134 -10.50 5.04 0.31
N ARG A 135 -11.21 5.13 -0.82
CA ARG A 135 -11.72 6.40 -1.36
C ARG A 135 -12.59 7.16 -0.35
N GLU A 136 -13.31 6.42 0.50
CA GLU A 136 -14.21 6.98 1.50
C GLU A 136 -13.48 7.17 2.82
N LEU A 137 -13.41 8.42 3.31
CA LEU A 137 -12.77 8.73 4.61
C LEU A 137 -13.42 7.93 5.75
N ALA A 138 -14.74 7.74 5.70
CA ALA A 138 -15.45 6.92 6.68
C ALA A 138 -15.01 5.45 6.68
N ALA A 139 -14.66 4.89 5.51
CA ALA A 139 -14.13 3.53 5.43
C ALA A 139 -12.70 3.45 5.99
N ALA A 140 -11.87 4.46 5.75
CA ALA A 140 -10.56 4.59 6.37
C ALA A 140 -10.66 4.69 7.90
N GLN A 141 -11.59 5.50 8.43
CA GLN A 141 -11.86 5.58 9.87
C GLN A 141 -12.33 4.24 10.45
N ARG A 142 -13.21 3.51 9.74
CA ARG A 142 -13.61 2.15 10.14
C ARG A 142 -12.43 1.17 10.13
N ALA A 143 -11.53 1.27 9.17
CA ALA A 143 -10.30 0.47 9.13
C ALA A 143 -9.41 0.78 10.35
N LEU A 144 -9.25 2.06 10.70
CA LEU A 144 -8.48 2.49 11.86
C LEU A 144 -9.09 1.94 13.16
N ALA A 145 -10.41 2.04 13.34
CA ALA A 145 -11.10 1.49 14.50
C ALA A 145 -10.96 -0.04 14.59
N ARG A 146 -11.07 -0.77 13.47
CA ARG A 146 -10.83 -2.22 13.43
C ARG A 146 -9.41 -2.57 13.86
N THR A 147 -8.41 -1.82 13.39
CA THR A 147 -7.01 -2.00 13.76
C THR A 147 -6.77 -1.71 15.24
N ALA A 148 -7.34 -0.62 15.76
CA ALA A 148 -7.22 -0.24 17.16
C ALA A 148 -7.66 -1.35 18.12
N ARG A 149 -8.80 -2.02 17.82
CA ARG A 149 -9.33 -3.14 18.63
C ARG A 149 -8.40 -4.36 18.71
N ARG A 150 -7.44 -4.48 17.79
CA ARG A 150 -6.46 -5.58 17.77
C ARG A 150 -5.14 -5.21 18.47
N LEU A 151 -4.96 -3.96 18.85
CA LEU A 151 -3.78 -3.52 19.58
C LEU A 151 -3.88 -3.93 21.04
N ARG A 152 -2.72 -4.24 21.65
CA ARG A 152 -2.62 -4.45 23.11
C ARG A 152 -3.04 -3.21 23.91
N ARG A 153 -2.94 -2.02 23.31
CA ARG A 153 -3.25 -0.71 23.90
C ARG A 153 -4.14 0.09 22.93
N PRO A 154 -5.46 -0.20 22.87
CA PRO A 154 -6.38 0.43 21.94
C PRO A 154 -6.55 1.93 22.20
N ASP A 155 -6.34 2.37 23.44
CA ASP A 155 -6.38 3.76 23.89
C ASP A 155 -5.36 4.66 23.17
N LEU A 156 -4.29 4.09 22.62
CA LEU A 156 -3.30 4.84 21.82
C LEU A 156 -3.88 5.44 20.53
N LEU A 157 -5.05 4.97 20.08
CA LEU A 157 -5.74 5.53 18.92
C LEU A 157 -7.02 6.28 19.31
N ALA A 158 -7.28 6.48 20.60
CA ALA A 158 -8.37 7.35 21.04
C ALA A 158 -8.14 8.79 20.53
N GLY A 159 -9.20 9.42 20.02
CA GLY A 159 -9.13 10.78 19.45
C GLY A 159 -8.37 10.89 18.11
N ALA A 160 -7.84 9.79 17.57
CA ALA A 160 -7.10 9.81 16.32
C ALA A 160 -7.99 10.16 15.11
N PRO A 161 -9.22 9.62 14.96
CA PRO A 161 -10.11 10.01 13.85
C PRO A 161 -10.39 11.52 13.79
N GLU A 162 -10.63 12.15 14.94
CA GLU A 162 -10.91 13.58 15.06
C GLU A 162 -9.65 14.42 14.78
N ALA A 163 -8.48 13.97 15.25
CA ALA A 163 -7.21 14.61 14.93
C ALA A 163 -6.89 14.53 13.42
N LEU A 164 -7.12 13.37 12.80
CA LEU A 164 -6.93 13.18 11.36
C LEU A 164 -7.86 14.08 10.54
N ALA A 165 -9.11 14.23 10.96
CA ALA A 165 -10.06 15.13 10.29
C ALA A 165 -9.61 16.61 10.40
N ARG A 166 -9.16 17.05 11.58
CA ARG A 166 -8.66 18.42 11.79
C ARG A 166 -7.40 18.73 10.97
N GLU A 167 -6.50 17.76 10.87
CA GLU A 167 -5.21 17.91 10.18
C GLU A 167 -5.27 17.48 8.70
N GLN A 168 -6.46 17.18 8.17
CA GLN A 168 -6.63 16.57 6.84
C GLN A 168 -5.86 17.32 5.75
N ALA A 169 -6.00 18.65 5.65
CA ALA A 169 -5.33 19.44 4.62
C ALA A 169 -3.80 19.39 4.72
N GLY A 170 -3.26 19.40 5.95
CA GLY A 170 -1.84 19.29 6.20
C GLY A 170 -1.30 17.89 5.88
N LEU A 171 -2.03 16.85 6.26
CA LEU A 171 -1.69 15.46 5.96
C LEU A 171 -1.76 15.18 4.44
N GLU A 172 -2.74 15.74 3.76
CA GLU A 172 -2.92 15.63 2.31
C GLU A 172 -1.77 16.31 1.57
N THR A 173 -1.36 17.51 2.01
CA THR A 173 -0.19 18.21 1.47
C THR A 173 1.09 17.40 1.66
N ASP A 174 1.29 16.83 2.86
CA ASP A 174 2.45 16.00 3.17
C ASP A 174 2.48 14.74 2.29
N PHE A 175 1.32 14.08 2.09
CA PHE A 175 1.18 12.91 1.23
C PHE A 175 1.46 13.23 -0.25
N LEU A 176 0.86 14.28 -0.80
CA LEU A 176 1.01 14.65 -2.21
C LEU A 176 2.44 15.01 -2.58
N ALA A 177 3.22 15.53 -1.62
CA ALA A 177 4.65 15.75 -1.78
C ALA A 177 5.47 14.45 -1.62
N PHE A 178 5.12 13.62 -0.64
CA PHE A 178 5.84 12.38 -0.32
C PHE A 178 5.70 11.28 -1.37
N TYR A 179 4.50 11.05 -1.88
CA TYR A 179 4.19 9.87 -2.68
C TYR A 179 5.03 9.76 -3.98
N PRO A 180 5.27 10.85 -4.74
CA PRO A 180 6.20 10.81 -5.87
C PRO A 180 7.65 10.45 -5.47
N GLU A 181 8.10 10.82 -4.27
CA GLU A 181 9.42 10.42 -3.77
C GLU A 181 9.49 8.92 -3.50
N LEU A 182 8.42 8.36 -2.93
CA LEU A 182 8.28 6.93 -2.72
C LEU A 182 8.29 6.16 -4.06
N GLN A 183 7.56 6.62 -5.08
CA GLN A 183 7.56 5.98 -6.40
C GLN A 183 8.96 5.96 -7.02
N ARG A 184 9.71 7.07 -6.94
CA ARG A 184 11.10 7.15 -7.43
C ARG A 184 12.03 6.21 -6.67
N PHE A 185 11.90 6.15 -5.34
CA PHE A 185 12.68 5.23 -4.51
C PHE A 185 12.42 3.77 -4.93
N VAL A 186 11.15 3.37 -5.02
CA VAL A 186 10.77 2.00 -5.38
C VAL A 186 11.21 1.63 -6.79
N HIS A 187 11.15 2.56 -7.75
CA HIS A 187 11.68 2.32 -9.08
C HIS A 187 13.16 1.89 -9.06
N GLY A 188 14.00 2.59 -8.28
CA GLY A 188 15.40 2.22 -8.10
C GLY A 188 15.60 0.88 -7.38
N GLU A 189 14.78 0.60 -6.37
CA GLU A 189 14.84 -0.67 -5.63
C GLU A 189 14.47 -1.88 -6.48
N ARG A 190 13.48 -1.74 -7.38
CA ARG A 190 13.08 -2.80 -8.31
C ARG A 190 14.19 -3.19 -9.27
N GLN A 191 14.96 -2.21 -9.76
CA GLN A 191 16.13 -2.47 -10.59
C GLN A 191 17.21 -3.25 -9.82
N ARG A 192 17.44 -2.90 -8.55
CA ARG A 192 18.42 -3.59 -7.69
C ARG A 192 18.02 -5.02 -7.34
N LEU A 193 16.72 -5.28 -7.17
CA LEU A 193 16.20 -6.61 -6.87
C LEU A 193 16.23 -7.55 -8.08
N GLY A 194 16.43 -7.03 -9.30
CA GLY A 194 16.57 -7.84 -10.51
C GLY A 194 15.34 -8.67 -10.86
N VAL A 195 14.16 -8.35 -10.31
CA VAL A 195 12.93 -9.10 -10.58
C VAL A 195 12.38 -8.69 -11.94
N PRO A 196 12.15 -9.64 -12.87
CA PRO A 196 11.55 -9.33 -14.16
C PRO A 196 10.20 -8.62 -14.00
N VAL A 197 10.01 -7.55 -14.76
CA VAL A 197 8.68 -6.98 -14.96
C VAL A 197 7.90 -8.01 -15.77
N ASP A 198 6.78 -8.49 -15.24
CA ASP A 198 5.96 -9.42 -16.00
C ASP A 198 5.28 -8.65 -17.13
N GLN A 199 5.70 -8.91 -18.36
CA GLN A 199 5.16 -8.25 -19.56
C GLN A 199 3.66 -8.53 -19.73
N SER A 200 3.14 -9.59 -19.09
CA SER A 200 1.71 -9.94 -19.07
C SER A 200 0.87 -8.97 -18.24
N ALA A 201 1.48 -8.25 -17.28
CA ALA A 201 0.83 -7.20 -16.50
C ALA A 201 0.80 -5.84 -17.22
N CYS A 202 1.44 -5.75 -18.39
CA CYS A 202 1.59 -4.54 -19.20
C CYS A 202 0.78 -4.63 -20.51
N LEU A 203 -0.46 -5.12 -20.47
CA LEU A 203 -1.40 -4.93 -21.58
C LEU A 203 -2.13 -3.59 -21.44
N THR A 204 -1.35 -2.52 -21.61
CA THR A 204 -1.83 -1.27 -22.23
C THR A 204 -0.82 -0.86 -23.31
N ASP A 205 -0.53 -1.76 -24.24
CA ASP A 205 0.08 -1.36 -25.52
C ASP A 205 -1.02 -0.71 -26.36
N SER A 206 -1.25 0.59 -26.13
CA SER A 206 -2.05 1.43 -27.01
C SER A 206 -1.24 1.74 -28.27
N ARG A 207 -1.01 0.73 -29.12
CA ARG A 207 -0.72 0.99 -30.53
C ARG A 207 -1.98 1.54 -31.16
N ARG A 208 -2.05 2.88 -31.24
CA ARG A 208 -2.87 3.57 -32.22
C ARG A 208 -2.43 3.11 -33.62
N PRO A 209 -3.34 2.73 -34.53
CA PRO A 209 -3.06 2.93 -35.94
C PRO A 209 -3.19 4.42 -36.26
N ASP A 210 -2.21 4.89 -37.01
CA ASP A 210 -2.05 6.24 -37.57
C ASP A 210 -3.28 6.69 -38.39
N PRO A 211 -3.66 7.98 -38.41
CA PRO A 211 -4.76 8.47 -39.23
C PRO A 211 -4.22 8.90 -40.60
N ALA A 212 -4.23 8.02 -41.60
CA ALA A 212 -4.07 8.43 -42.99
C ALA A 212 -4.52 7.33 -43.95
N GLY A 213 -5.48 7.64 -44.84
CA GLY A 213 -5.62 6.87 -46.07
C GLY A 213 -6.99 6.88 -46.75
N ARG A 214 -7.36 8.04 -47.31
CA ARG A 214 -8.23 8.28 -48.48
C ARG A 214 -9.68 7.80 -48.46
#